data_AF-A0A9D8AZS0-F1
#
_entry.id   AF-A0A9D8AZS0-F1
#
_cell.length_a   1.000
_cell.length_b   1.000
_cell.length_c   1.000
_cell.angle_alpha   90.00
_cell.angle_beta   90.00
_cell.angle_gamma   90.00
#
_symmetry.space_group_name_H-M   'P 1'
#
loop_
_entity.id
_entity.type
_entity.pdbx_description
1 polymer ?
#
loop_
_entity_poly.entity_id
_entity_poly.type
_entity_poly.pdbx_seq_one_letter_code
_entity_poly.pdbx_strand_id
1 'polypeptide(L)'
;MSKQHIHFPRTTAGQRKLLFETWEANHDVTTACRRAHVARGTFYYWQPRFETGGYAALEHSQSRAPKKPARTAPDIEQRVIDLRRHNPQWGKRRIADELAKANCWEPVIRPNTVKRILIDAGLWTPLPATAKKGGLPLSVAQRTNPARRSM
;
A
#
# COMPACT_ATOMS: atom_id res chain seq x y z
N MET A 1 -6.11 16.55 -27.42
CA MET A 1 -4.79 15.99 -27.06
C MET A 1 -4.91 15.32 -25.71
N SER A 2 -4.88 13.98 -25.66
CA SER A 2 -4.97 13.22 -24.40
C SER A 2 -3.68 13.41 -23.61
N LYS A 3 -3.80 14.00 -22.41
CA LYS A 3 -2.68 14.21 -21.49
C LYS A 3 -2.33 12.85 -20.91
N GLN A 4 -1.33 12.17 -21.50
CA GLN A 4 -0.81 10.96 -20.89
C GLN A 4 -0.19 11.34 -19.54
N HIS A 5 -0.84 10.91 -18.46
CA HIS A 5 -0.23 10.92 -17.14
C HIS A 5 0.84 9.83 -17.13
N ILE A 6 2.04 10.18 -17.59
CA ILE A 6 3.22 9.33 -17.41
C ILE A 6 3.49 9.30 -15.91
N HIS A 7 3.23 8.15 -15.29
CA HIS A 7 3.58 7.92 -13.90
C HIS A 7 5.11 7.82 -13.80
N PHE A 8 5.74 8.92 -13.37
CA PHE A 8 7.14 8.87 -12.98
C PHE A 8 7.25 8.13 -11.66
N PRO A 9 7.95 6.98 -11.60
CA PRO A 9 8.15 6.28 -10.34
C PRO A 9 8.89 7.19 -9.36
N ARG A 10 8.64 7.00 -8.06
CA ARG A 10 9.48 7.59 -7.02
C ARG A 10 10.92 7.14 -7.26
N THR A 11 11.89 8.03 -7.04
CA THR A 11 13.30 7.70 -7.22
C THR A 11 13.71 6.52 -6.33
N THR A 12 14.51 5.61 -6.90
CA THR A 12 15.00 4.45 -6.17
C THR A 12 16.05 4.87 -5.13
N ALA A 13 16.35 4.00 -4.14
CA ALA A 13 17.45 4.25 -3.20
C ALA A 13 18.80 4.38 -3.93
N GLY A 14 19.03 3.53 -4.94
CA GLY A 14 20.25 3.60 -5.76
C GLY A 14 20.40 4.91 -6.52
N GLN A 15 19.33 5.42 -7.15
CA GLN A 15 19.36 6.73 -7.82
C GLN A 15 19.65 7.87 -6.85
N ARG A 16 19.07 7.83 -5.64
CA ARG A 16 19.32 8.84 -4.60
C ARG A 16 20.77 8.78 -4.11
N LYS A 17 21.31 7.58 -3.88
CA LYS A 17 22.72 7.41 -3.49
C LYS A 17 23.66 7.96 -4.56
N LEU A 18 23.47 7.56 -5.82
CA LEU A 18 24.28 8.03 -6.96
C LEU A 18 24.21 9.55 -7.14
N LEU A 19 23.05 10.16 -6.90
CA LEU A 19 22.84 11.61 -6.97
C LEU A 19 23.76 12.34 -5.97
N PHE A 20 23.75 11.94 -4.69
CA PHE A 20 24.54 12.60 -3.66
C PHE A 20 26.03 12.26 -3.75
N GLU A 21 26.40 11.02 -4.11
CA GLU A 21 27.81 10.66 -4.37
C GLU A 21 28.42 11.51 -5.50
N THR A 22 27.67 11.70 -6.60
CA THR A 22 28.14 12.52 -7.72
C THR A 22 28.24 14.00 -7.33
N TRP A 23 27.31 14.47 -6.49
CA TRP A 23 27.30 15.85 -6.00
C TRP A 23 28.46 16.11 -5.03
N GLU A 24 28.77 15.22 -4.08
CA GLU A 24 29.93 15.35 -3.19
C GLU A 24 31.25 15.38 -3.97
N ALA A 25 31.35 14.60 -5.06
CA ALA A 25 32.55 14.55 -5.87
C ALA A 25 32.80 15.83 -6.70
N ASN A 26 31.75 16.50 -7.19
CA ASN A 26 31.88 17.60 -8.17
C ASN A 26 31.31 18.94 -7.71
N HIS A 27 30.55 18.95 -6.62
CA HIS A 27 29.76 20.08 -6.10
C HIS A 27 28.81 20.72 -7.14
N ASP A 28 28.52 20.03 -8.26
CA ASP A 28 27.60 20.49 -9.30
C ASP A 28 26.30 19.67 -9.33
N VAL A 29 25.21 20.36 -8.98
CA VAL A 29 23.84 19.82 -8.96
C VAL A 29 23.39 19.40 -10.37
N THR A 30 23.81 20.11 -11.42
CA THR A 30 23.37 19.81 -12.79
C THR A 30 23.96 18.49 -13.27
N THR A 31 25.27 18.30 -13.08
CA THR A 31 25.95 17.06 -13.42
C THR A 31 25.44 15.89 -12.59
N ALA A 32 25.22 16.08 -11.29
CA ALA A 32 24.65 15.06 -10.41
C ALA A 32 23.25 14.59 -10.85
N CYS A 33 22.35 15.54 -11.15
CA CYS A 33 21.00 15.24 -11.62
C CYS A 33 21.01 14.50 -12.98
N ARG A 34 21.91 14.89 -13.90
CA ARG A 34 22.07 14.24 -15.20
C ARG A 34 22.56 12.80 -15.05
N ARG A 35 23.59 12.55 -14.22
CA ARG A 35 24.12 11.20 -13.99
C ARG A 35 23.13 10.28 -13.28
N ALA A 36 22.38 10.78 -12.32
CA ALA A 36 21.38 9.99 -11.61
C ALA A 36 20.04 9.83 -12.37
N HIS A 37 19.89 10.46 -13.55
CA HIS A 37 18.65 10.51 -14.33
C HIS A 37 17.44 11.02 -13.51
N VAL A 38 17.65 12.09 -12.74
CA VAL A 38 16.61 12.71 -11.90
C VAL A 38 16.44 14.19 -12.23
N ALA A 39 15.22 14.71 -12.03
CA ALA A 39 14.98 16.14 -12.14
C ALA A 39 15.64 16.90 -10.98
N ARG A 40 16.03 18.17 -11.22
CA ARG A 40 16.60 19.07 -10.20
C ARG A 40 15.71 19.24 -8.98
N GLY A 41 14.38 19.24 -9.16
CA GLY A 41 13.43 19.31 -8.05
C GLY A 41 13.58 18.14 -7.06
N THR A 42 14.03 16.97 -7.53
CA THR A 42 14.29 15.82 -6.68
C THR A 42 15.52 16.04 -5.79
N PHE A 43 16.56 16.72 -6.29
CA PHE A 43 17.73 17.07 -5.48
C PHE A 43 17.33 17.93 -4.27
N TYR A 44 16.65 19.05 -4.50
CA TYR A 44 16.21 19.94 -3.42
C TYR A 44 15.17 19.29 -2.48
N TYR A 45 14.38 18.32 -2.98
CA TYR A 45 13.49 17.54 -2.12
C TYR A 45 14.24 16.60 -1.16
N TRP A 46 15.42 16.10 -1.55
CA TRP A 46 16.20 15.17 -0.75
C TRP A 46 17.33 15.82 0.04
N GLN A 47 17.81 17.00 -0.37
CA GLN A 47 18.93 17.71 0.25
C GLN A 47 18.76 17.88 1.77
N PRO A 48 17.62 18.37 2.30
CA PRO A 48 17.46 18.52 3.75
C PRO A 48 17.53 17.19 4.53
N ARG A 49 17.17 16.08 3.88
CA ARG A 49 17.25 14.74 4.49
C ARG A 49 18.68 14.22 4.53
N PHE A 50 19.42 14.49 3.47
CA PHE A 50 20.85 14.16 3.42
C PHE A 50 21.62 14.95 4.48
N GLU A 51 21.34 16.24 4.64
CA GLU A 51 21.97 17.09 5.66
C GLU A 51 21.66 16.63 7.09
N THR A 52 20.47 16.04 7.33
CA THR A 52 20.03 15.62 8.68
C THR A 52 20.42 14.19 9.04
N GLY A 53 20.50 13.28 8.08
CA GLY A 53 20.72 11.85 8.35
C GLY A 53 21.59 11.12 7.33
N GLY A 54 22.32 11.88 6.50
CA GLY A 54 23.28 11.37 5.53
C GLY A 54 22.67 10.35 4.57
N TYR A 55 23.48 9.36 4.21
CA TYR A 55 23.08 8.28 3.29
C TYR A 55 21.95 7.40 3.82
N ALA A 56 21.86 7.18 5.14
CA ALA A 56 20.79 6.37 5.74
C ALA A 56 19.41 7.04 5.53
N ALA A 57 19.35 8.37 5.61
CA ALA A 57 18.13 9.13 5.34
C ALA A 57 17.70 9.08 3.85
N LEU A 58 18.57 8.65 2.95
CA LEU A 58 18.27 8.45 1.53
C LEU A 58 17.73 7.05 1.21
N GLU A 59 17.72 6.09 2.15
CA GLU A 59 17.23 4.73 1.85
C GLU A 59 15.71 4.68 1.79
N HIS A 60 15.04 5.29 2.76
CA HIS A 60 13.59 5.20 2.88
C HIS A 60 12.89 6.50 2.47
N SER A 61 11.98 6.41 1.50
CA SER A 61 11.03 7.49 1.26
C SER A 61 9.89 7.39 2.26
N GLN A 62 9.65 8.45 3.02
CA GLN A 62 8.45 8.52 3.83
C GLN A 62 7.24 8.47 2.90
N SER A 63 6.38 7.47 3.10
CA SER A 63 5.08 7.43 2.43
C SER A 63 4.27 8.64 2.90
N ARG A 64 3.60 9.32 1.95
CA ARG A 64 2.61 10.35 2.28
C ARG A 64 1.31 9.75 2.78
N ALA A 65 1.17 8.42 2.74
CA ALA A 65 -0.01 7.76 3.29
C ALA A 65 -0.09 8.02 4.81
N PRO A 66 -1.30 8.30 5.34
CA PRO A 66 -1.49 8.45 6.77
C PRO A 66 -1.02 7.18 7.48
N LYS A 67 -0.02 7.31 8.36
CA LYS A 67 0.52 6.19 9.15
C LYS A 67 -0.50 5.66 10.17
N LYS A 68 -1.46 6.49 10.55
CA LYS A 68 -2.60 6.16 11.42
C LYS A 68 -3.89 6.59 10.70
N PRO A 69 -4.49 5.73 9.85
CA PRO A 69 -5.82 6.02 9.33
C PRO A 69 -6.79 6.17 10.50
N ALA A 70 -7.78 7.06 10.38
CA ALA A 70 -8.78 7.29 11.42
C ALA A 70 -9.34 5.94 11.91
N ARG A 71 -8.97 5.56 13.13
CA ARG A 71 -9.49 4.35 13.77
C ARG A 71 -10.84 4.66 14.37
N THR A 72 -11.72 3.68 14.32
CA THR A 72 -13.00 3.71 15.03
C THR A 72 -12.71 3.94 16.52
N ALA A 73 -13.57 4.69 17.19
CA ALA A 73 -13.39 4.97 18.61
C ALA A 73 -13.40 3.64 19.41
N PRO A 74 -12.53 3.50 20.43
CA PRO A 74 -12.28 2.23 21.10
C PRO A 74 -13.52 1.66 21.82
N ASP A 75 -14.41 2.53 22.28
CA ASP A 75 -15.72 2.20 22.85
C ASP A 75 -16.61 1.44 21.87
N ILE A 76 -16.66 1.87 20.61
CA ILE A 76 -17.41 1.20 19.55
C ILE A 76 -16.77 -0.15 19.21
N GLU A 77 -15.42 -0.22 19.18
CA GLU A 77 -14.71 -1.47 18.92
C GLU A 77 -15.02 -2.52 19.99
N GLN A 78 -15.05 -2.14 21.28
CA GLN A 78 -15.43 -3.03 22.37
C GLN A 78 -16.89 -3.50 22.25
N ARG A 79 -17.83 -2.59 21.96
CA ARG A 79 -19.24 -2.97 21.75
C ARG A 79 -19.40 -4.00 20.61
N VAL A 80 -18.64 -3.86 19.52
CA VAL A 80 -18.64 -4.85 18.43
C VAL A 80 -18.15 -6.22 18.90
N ILE A 81 -17.07 -6.25 19.69
CA ILE A 81 -16.48 -7.48 20.24
C ILE A 81 -17.48 -8.16 21.19
N ASP A 82 -18.11 -7.39 22.08
CA ASP A 82 -19.08 -7.90 23.04
C ASP A 82 -20.31 -8.47 22.33
N LEU A 83 -20.86 -7.77 21.33
CA LEU A 83 -21.99 -8.28 20.55
C LEU A 83 -21.65 -9.59 19.84
N ARG A 84 -20.42 -9.72 19.31
CA ARG A 84 -19.96 -10.96 18.68
C ARG A 84 -19.78 -12.10 19.67
N ARG A 85 -19.30 -11.83 20.89
CA ARG A 85 -19.12 -12.82 21.95
C ARG A 85 -20.46 -13.33 22.48
N HIS A 86 -21.41 -12.43 22.72
CA HIS A 86 -22.75 -12.80 23.15
C HIS A 86 -23.55 -13.51 22.05
N ASN A 87 -23.30 -13.15 20.77
CA ASN A 87 -24.02 -13.72 19.64
C ASN A 87 -23.07 -14.22 18.53
N PRO A 88 -22.47 -15.42 18.68
CA PRO A 88 -21.49 -15.96 17.73
C PRO A 88 -22.03 -16.18 16.32
N GLN A 89 -23.36 -16.32 16.16
CA GLN A 89 -24.02 -16.53 14.87
C GLN A 89 -24.20 -15.24 14.06
N TRP A 90 -24.05 -14.07 14.68
CA TRP A 90 -24.34 -12.81 14.01
C TRP A 90 -23.25 -12.40 13.04
N GLY A 91 -23.63 -12.22 11.78
CA GLY A 91 -22.76 -11.68 10.75
C GLY A 91 -22.52 -10.17 10.90
N LYS A 92 -21.52 -9.67 10.17
CA LYS A 92 -21.12 -8.25 10.16
C LYS A 92 -22.25 -7.22 9.91
N ARG A 93 -23.27 -7.60 9.13
CA ARG A 93 -24.42 -6.72 8.85
C ARG A 93 -25.31 -6.59 10.08
N ARG A 94 -25.71 -7.73 10.64
CA ARG A 94 -26.53 -7.79 11.85
C ARG A 94 -25.90 -7.05 13.02
N ILE A 95 -24.59 -7.20 13.24
CA ILE A 95 -23.88 -6.45 14.30
C ILE A 95 -23.92 -4.93 14.03
N ALA A 96 -23.75 -4.49 12.78
CA ALA A 96 -23.87 -3.07 12.44
C ALA A 96 -25.29 -2.54 12.66
N ASP A 97 -26.30 -3.34 12.29
CA ASP A 97 -27.71 -2.97 12.44
C ASP A 97 -28.10 -2.87 13.93
N GLU A 98 -27.65 -3.81 14.77
CA GLU A 98 -27.90 -3.76 16.23
C GLU A 98 -27.21 -2.56 16.90
N LEU A 99 -26.02 -2.18 16.42
CA LEU A 99 -25.36 -0.94 16.88
C LEU A 99 -26.10 0.31 16.44
N ALA A 100 -26.64 0.33 15.21
CA ALA A 100 -27.48 1.42 14.75
C ALA A 100 -28.77 1.53 15.58
N LYS A 101 -29.44 0.40 15.85
CA LYS A 101 -30.64 0.38 16.71
C LYS A 101 -30.38 0.94 18.11
N ALA A 102 -29.26 0.58 18.72
CA ALA A 102 -28.85 1.10 20.03
C ALA A 102 -28.52 2.61 20.00
N ASN A 103 -28.23 3.17 18.82
CA ASN A 103 -27.91 4.58 18.62
C ASN A 103 -29.01 5.30 17.82
N CYS A 104 -30.27 5.12 18.22
CA CYS A 104 -31.42 5.79 17.60
C CYS A 104 -31.55 5.57 16.08
N TRP A 105 -31.20 4.38 15.60
CA TRP A 105 -31.16 4.01 14.18
C TRP A 105 -30.12 4.76 13.33
N GLU A 106 -29.18 5.45 13.96
CA GLU A 106 -28.10 6.12 13.26
C GLU A 106 -26.91 5.16 12.99
N PRO A 107 -26.46 5.02 11.72
CA PRO A 107 -25.36 4.12 11.38
C PRO A 107 -24.02 4.58 11.96
N VAL A 108 -23.62 4.01 13.10
CA VAL A 108 -22.34 4.31 13.77
C VAL A 108 -21.14 3.80 12.96
N ILE A 109 -21.26 2.60 12.38
CA ILE A 109 -20.17 1.96 11.62
C ILE A 109 -20.67 1.19 10.42
N ARG A 110 -19.85 1.15 9.36
CA ARG A 110 -20.12 0.32 8.18
C ARG A 110 -19.86 -1.17 8.48
N PRO A 111 -20.59 -2.11 7.85
CA PRO A 111 -20.36 -3.54 8.03
C PRO A 111 -18.93 -4.02 7.71
N ASN A 112 -18.21 -3.33 6.82
CA ASN A 112 -16.80 -3.66 6.54
C ASN A 112 -15.86 -3.21 7.67
N THR A 113 -16.19 -2.15 8.38
CA THR A 113 -15.48 -1.72 9.59
C THR A 113 -15.70 -2.75 10.70
N VAL A 114 -16.93 -3.26 10.87
CA VAL A 114 -17.22 -4.39 11.78
C VAL A 114 -16.34 -5.60 11.42
N LYS A 115 -16.31 -5.99 10.14
CA LYS A 115 -15.48 -7.12 9.69
C LYS A 115 -14.00 -6.91 10.05
N ARG A 116 -13.46 -5.70 9.81
CA ARG A 116 -12.09 -5.34 10.18
C ARG A 116 -11.84 -5.51 11.67
N ILE A 117 -12.71 -4.94 12.52
CA ILE A 117 -12.63 -5.04 13.99
C ILE A 117 -12.65 -6.51 14.44
N LEU A 118 -13.52 -7.34 13.86
CA LEU A 118 -13.60 -8.76 14.22
C LEU A 118 -12.38 -9.57 13.77
N ILE A 119 -11.75 -9.22 12.65
CA ILE A 119 -10.49 -9.83 12.21
C ILE A 119 -9.36 -9.42 13.16
N ASP A 120 -9.26 -8.12 13.47
CA ASP A 120 -8.25 -7.59 14.39
C ASP A 120 -8.39 -8.21 15.79
N ALA A 121 -9.62 -8.52 16.23
CA ALA A 121 -9.92 -9.20 17.50
C ALA A 121 -9.83 -10.74 17.43
N GLY A 122 -9.53 -11.34 16.27
CA GLY A 122 -9.45 -12.80 16.09
C GLY A 122 -10.79 -13.55 16.14
N LEU A 123 -11.93 -12.86 16.10
CA LEU A 123 -13.29 -13.42 16.18
C LEU A 123 -13.93 -13.71 14.81
N TRP A 124 -13.16 -13.49 13.74
CA TRP A 124 -13.58 -13.74 12.36
C TRP A 124 -12.41 -14.28 11.53
N THR A 125 -12.52 -15.52 11.07
CA THR A 125 -11.56 -16.09 10.12
C THR A 125 -11.92 -15.63 8.70
N PRO A 126 -11.05 -14.87 8.01
CA PRO A 126 -11.25 -14.61 6.60
C PRO A 126 -11.14 -15.93 5.84
N LEU A 127 -12.14 -16.25 5.01
CA LEU A 127 -12.00 -17.32 4.04
C LEU A 127 -10.78 -17.01 3.16
N PRO A 128 -9.95 -18.01 2.80
CA PRO A 128 -8.84 -17.80 1.90
C PRO A 128 -9.35 -17.12 0.64
N ALA A 129 -8.59 -16.13 0.14
CA ALA A 129 -8.98 -15.37 -1.03
C ALA A 129 -9.32 -16.35 -2.16
N THR A 130 -10.59 -16.37 -2.56
CA THR A 130 -10.99 -17.18 -3.71
C THR A 130 -10.19 -16.69 -4.91
N ALA A 131 -9.54 -17.61 -5.63
CA ALA A 131 -8.86 -17.28 -6.87
C ALA A 131 -9.80 -16.41 -7.71
N LYS A 132 -9.34 -15.21 -8.11
CA LYS A 132 -10.16 -14.24 -8.84
C LYS A 132 -10.81 -14.98 -10.03
N LYS A 133 -12.14 -15.14 -10.00
CA LYS A 133 -12.91 -15.62 -11.16
C LYS A 133 -12.67 -14.63 -12.29
N GLY A 134 -11.79 -14.96 -13.23
CA GLY A 134 -11.44 -14.10 -14.37
C GLY A 134 -9.95 -14.02 -14.73
N GLY A 135 -9.03 -14.61 -13.97
CA GLY A 135 -7.67 -14.82 -14.48
C GLY A 135 -7.66 -16.03 -15.40
N LEU A 136 -7.58 -15.83 -16.73
CA LEU A 136 -7.18 -16.93 -17.62
C LEU A 136 -5.89 -17.56 -17.05
N PRO A 137 -5.77 -18.89 -16.94
CA PRO A 137 -4.47 -19.47 -16.69
C PRO A 137 -3.56 -19.03 -17.83
N LEU A 138 -2.42 -18.43 -17.49
CA LEU A 138 -1.32 -18.28 -18.44
C LEU A 138 -0.97 -19.70 -18.88
N SER A 139 -1.50 -20.11 -20.04
CA SER A 139 -1.03 -21.32 -20.69
C SER A 139 0.46 -21.11 -20.91
N VAL A 140 1.27 -21.90 -20.20
CA VAL A 140 2.67 -22.08 -20.54
C VAL A 140 2.65 -22.77 -21.89
N ALA A 141 2.60 -21.98 -22.96
CA ALA A 141 2.81 -22.44 -24.31
C ALA A 141 4.24 -22.97 -24.36
N GLN A 142 4.40 -24.28 -24.19
CA GLN A 142 5.63 -24.96 -24.55
C GLN A 142 5.83 -24.73 -26.05
N ARG A 143 6.67 -23.74 -26.37
CA ARG A 143 7.27 -23.62 -27.70
C ARG A 143 8.31 -24.72 -27.83
N THR A 144 7.89 -25.94 -28.12
CA THR A 144 8.77 -26.94 -28.70
C THR A 144 8.52 -26.96 -30.19
N ASN A 145 9.42 -26.28 -30.90
CA ASN A 145 9.46 -26.09 -32.34
C ASN A 145 9.64 -27.44 -33.08
N PRO A 146 8.75 -27.84 -34.01
CA PRO A 146 8.91 -29.04 -34.80
C PRO A 146 9.68 -28.74 -36.10
N ALA A 147 11.02 -28.80 -36.08
CA ALA A 147 11.83 -28.88 -37.32
C ALA A 147 13.32 -29.18 -37.06
N ARG A 148 13.70 -30.47 -37.11
CA ARG A 148 14.92 -31.00 -37.74
C ARG A 148 14.79 -32.53 -37.76
N ARG A 149 14.17 -33.07 -38.81
CA ARG A 149 14.77 -33.62 -40.05
C ARG A 149 15.18 -35.08 -39.88
N SER A 150 14.45 -35.93 -40.59
CA SER A 150 14.80 -37.30 -40.96
C SER A 150 16.11 -37.39 -41.75
N MET A 151 16.62 -38.62 -41.80
CA MET A 151 17.83 -39.16 -42.45
C MET A 151 19.08 -39.20 -41.58
#